data_AF-A0A916VPM5-F1
#
_entry.id   AF-A0A916VPM5-F1
#
_cell.length_a   1.000
_cell.length_b   1.000
_cell.length_c   1.000
_cell.angle_alpha   90.00
_cell.angle_beta   90.00
_cell.angle_gamma   90.00
#
_symmetry.space_group_name_H-M   'P 1'
#
loop_
_entity.id
_entity.type
_entity.pdbx_description
1 polymer ?
#
loop_
_entity_poly.entity_id
_entity_poly.type
_entity_poly.pdbx_seq_one_letter_code
_entity_poly.pdbx_strand_id
1 'polypeptide(L)'
;MESWSVIVYGRTKEADYRFLAIPDDFGTEEQNWARKYIHGTTVYREKLPGSPRWSLFKNHKHCVFGVTCMAKELIGSERGYEHMAKDGGGRPLHIFVGYVAQINRYFNPLKILPDLEDIEFFKSEDLFTSLEKSWHLKDYQIINRNIDKYPYKLELTESIGHIDVFNKFIPPNFIPCSEGENQAFICPDNLENRQKLWENCCKFFDAPHKYIPLSLCLGLPQNKDVLEGPFSNATTYKSDVTQHIKLSKLPKRNSKVKNDSSNIPEIYNRNASKSNSLETLIKRLLHSISWRRVVGISFILAVIFLYS
;
A
#
# COMPACT_ATOMS: atom_id res chain seq x y z
N MET A 1 -11.99 -2.18 21.36
CA MET A 1 -11.42 -0.85 21.04
C MET A 1 -10.89 -0.91 19.62
N GLU A 2 -11.05 0.16 18.85
CA GLU A 2 -10.48 0.23 17.50
C GLU A 2 -9.01 0.62 17.60
N SER A 3 -8.16 -0.21 17.03
CA SER A 3 -6.71 -0.05 17.06
C SER A 3 -6.19 0.00 15.63
N TRP A 4 -5.20 0.84 15.41
CA TRP A 4 -4.60 1.10 14.11
C TRP A 4 -3.18 0.54 14.07
N SER A 5 -2.73 0.21 12.86
CA SER A 5 -1.36 -0.16 12.56
C SER A 5 -0.79 0.78 11.50
N VAL A 6 0.53 0.85 11.40
CA VAL A 6 1.22 1.65 10.40
C VAL A 6 1.38 0.88 9.09
N ILE A 7 1.31 1.60 7.97
CA ILE A 7 1.75 1.14 6.66
C ILE A 7 2.64 2.20 6.02
N VAL A 8 3.82 1.81 5.57
CA VAL A 8 4.76 2.69 4.88
C VAL A 8 5.27 2.02 3.62
N TYR A 9 5.20 2.74 2.51
CA TYR A 9 5.65 2.27 1.21
C TYR A 9 6.39 3.37 0.47
N GLY A 10 7.59 3.11 -0.02
CA GLY A 10 8.35 4.15 -0.69
C GLY A 10 9.62 3.66 -1.34
N ARG A 11 10.30 4.60 -1.98
CA ARG A 11 11.68 4.43 -2.43
C ARG A 11 12.61 4.65 -1.23
N THR A 12 13.70 3.91 -1.19
CA THR A 12 14.76 4.11 -0.19
C THR A 12 16.02 4.62 -0.87
N LYS A 13 17.10 4.77 -0.10
CA LYS A 13 18.36 5.28 -0.64
C LYS A 13 18.92 4.43 -1.78
N GLU A 14 18.72 3.11 -1.69
CA GLU A 14 19.42 2.12 -2.52
C GLU A 14 18.46 1.09 -3.15
N ALA A 15 17.14 1.30 -3.04
CA ALA A 15 16.10 0.39 -3.54
C ALA A 15 14.85 1.15 -4.03
N ASP A 16 14.27 0.71 -5.15
CA ASP A 16 13.04 1.26 -5.70
C ASP A 16 11.79 0.57 -5.13
N TYR A 17 10.81 1.37 -4.70
CA TYR A 17 9.42 1.03 -4.32
C TYR A 17 9.19 -0.28 -3.56
N ARG A 18 9.15 -0.18 -2.23
CA ARG A 18 8.85 -1.33 -1.34
C ARG A 18 8.11 -0.92 -0.08
N PHE A 19 7.52 -1.91 0.58
CA PHE A 19 7.02 -1.73 1.94
C PHE A 19 8.19 -1.62 2.92
N LEU A 20 8.15 -0.60 3.76
CA LEU A 20 9.07 -0.40 4.89
C LEU A 20 8.41 -0.83 6.20
N ALA A 21 7.11 -0.58 6.33
CA ALA A 21 6.27 -1.02 7.43
C ALA A 21 4.95 -1.58 6.91
N ILE A 22 4.47 -2.66 7.50
CA ILE A 22 3.13 -3.21 7.27
C ILE A 22 2.50 -3.68 8.58
N PRO A 23 1.16 -3.84 8.63
CA PRO A 23 0.51 -4.55 9.71
C PRO A 23 1.00 -5.99 9.86
N ASP A 24 0.97 -6.51 11.08
CA ASP A 24 1.45 -7.84 11.41
C ASP A 24 0.66 -8.98 10.71
N ASP A 25 -0.63 -8.75 10.45
CA ASP A 25 -1.55 -9.63 9.75
C ASP A 25 -1.49 -9.54 8.21
N PHE A 26 -0.67 -8.66 7.62
CA PHE A 26 -0.55 -8.54 6.17
C PHE A 26 0.24 -9.71 5.55
N GLY A 27 -0.48 -10.56 4.83
CA GLY A 27 0.08 -11.55 3.92
C GLY A 27 0.41 -10.98 2.54
N THR A 28 0.76 -11.86 1.61
CA THR A 28 1.06 -11.48 0.22
C THR A 28 -0.14 -10.84 -0.48
N GLU A 29 -1.36 -11.31 -0.19
CA GLU A 29 -2.59 -10.78 -0.79
C GLU A 29 -2.88 -9.36 -0.32
N GLU A 30 -2.80 -9.10 0.97
CA GLU A 30 -3.02 -7.78 1.56
C GLU A 30 -1.96 -6.78 1.08
N GLN A 31 -0.71 -7.21 0.98
CA GLN A 31 0.37 -6.39 0.40
C GLN A 31 0.12 -6.06 -1.07
N ASN A 32 -0.30 -7.02 -1.88
CA ASN A 32 -0.62 -6.79 -3.30
C ASN A 32 -1.83 -5.87 -3.46
N TRP A 33 -2.85 -6.06 -2.64
CA TRP A 33 -4.03 -5.20 -2.57
C TRP A 33 -3.65 -3.75 -2.22
N ALA A 34 -2.90 -3.52 -1.13
CA ALA A 34 -2.49 -2.17 -0.75
C ALA A 34 -1.56 -1.54 -1.80
N ARG A 35 -0.60 -2.29 -2.34
CA ARG A 35 0.34 -1.80 -3.37
C ARG A 35 -0.39 -1.30 -4.62
N LYS A 36 -1.50 -1.93 -5.02
CA LYS A 36 -2.32 -1.48 -6.15
C LYS A 36 -2.73 -0.01 -5.98
N TYR A 37 -3.30 0.36 -4.83
CA TYR A 37 -3.77 1.73 -4.57
C TYR A 37 -2.62 2.70 -4.33
N ILE A 38 -1.63 2.30 -3.55
CA ILE A 38 -0.44 3.13 -3.28
C ILE A 38 0.32 3.45 -4.57
N HIS A 39 0.43 2.52 -5.51
CA HIS A 39 1.03 2.85 -6.81
C HIS A 39 0.16 3.82 -7.62
N GLY A 40 -1.17 3.71 -7.53
CA GLY A 40 -2.09 4.63 -8.19
C GLY A 40 -1.90 6.10 -7.77
N THR A 41 -1.44 6.36 -6.54
CA THR A 41 -1.15 7.71 -6.07
C THR A 41 0.20 8.24 -6.54
N THR A 42 1.06 7.42 -7.15
CA THR A 42 2.41 7.83 -7.59
C THR A 42 2.49 8.23 -9.08
N VAL A 43 1.38 8.20 -9.80
CA VAL A 43 1.30 8.57 -11.23
C VAL A 43 1.75 10.03 -11.42
N TYR A 44 2.64 10.34 -12.35
CA TYR A 44 3.23 11.70 -12.45
C TYR A 44 3.87 12.18 -11.12
N ARG A 45 4.79 11.40 -10.56
CA ARG A 45 5.52 11.69 -9.30
C ARG A 45 6.22 13.06 -9.29
N GLU A 46 6.58 13.58 -10.45
CA GLU A 46 7.15 14.92 -10.64
C GLU A 46 6.19 16.05 -10.23
N LYS A 47 4.89 15.76 -10.10
CA LYS A 47 3.87 16.69 -9.61
C LYS A 47 3.53 16.53 -8.13
N LEU A 48 4.20 15.64 -7.40
CA LEU A 48 4.01 15.50 -5.94
C LEU A 48 4.58 16.66 -5.11
N PRO A 49 5.69 17.34 -5.47
CA PRO A 49 6.20 18.44 -4.67
C PRO A 49 5.17 19.55 -4.44
N GLY A 50 4.81 19.82 -3.19
CA GLY A 50 3.79 20.79 -2.81
C GLY A 50 2.36 20.38 -3.17
N SER A 51 2.14 19.12 -3.56
CA SER A 51 0.83 18.59 -3.96
C SER A 51 0.70 17.13 -3.50
N PRO A 52 0.63 16.91 -2.16
CA PRO A 52 0.41 15.59 -1.60
C PRO A 52 -0.92 15.02 -2.07
N ARG A 53 -0.98 13.69 -2.15
CA ARG A 53 -2.17 12.97 -2.58
C ARG A 53 -2.68 12.07 -1.49
N TRP A 54 -3.94 12.20 -1.19
CA TRP A 54 -4.59 11.55 -0.07
C TRP A 54 -5.38 10.37 -0.59
N SER A 55 -5.24 9.23 0.06
CA SER A 55 -5.95 8.02 -0.36
C SER A 55 -6.66 7.37 0.80
N LEU A 56 -7.84 6.86 0.52
CA LEU A 56 -8.66 6.07 1.42
C LEU A 56 -9.14 4.86 0.63
N PHE A 57 -8.78 3.66 1.04
CA PHE A 57 -9.20 2.45 0.34
C PHE A 57 -9.49 1.31 1.32
N LYS A 58 -10.52 0.54 0.99
CA LYS A 58 -11.13 -0.41 1.90
C LYS A 58 -11.53 -1.67 1.15
N ASN A 59 -11.39 -2.80 1.82
CA ASN A 59 -12.00 -4.07 1.42
C ASN A 59 -12.95 -4.56 2.54
N HIS A 60 -13.19 -5.86 2.67
CA HIS A 60 -14.07 -6.40 3.71
C HIS A 60 -13.36 -6.62 5.07
N LYS A 61 -12.02 -6.59 5.11
CA LYS A 61 -11.18 -6.84 6.30
C LYS A 61 -10.43 -5.62 6.80
N HIS A 62 -10.00 -4.74 5.90
CA HIS A 62 -9.07 -3.66 6.20
C HIS A 62 -9.52 -2.35 5.55
N CYS A 63 -9.27 -1.26 6.27
CA CYS A 63 -9.39 0.10 5.77
C CYS A 63 -8.03 0.78 5.92
N VAL A 64 -7.53 1.38 4.84
CA VAL A 64 -6.27 2.12 4.81
C VAL A 64 -6.57 3.56 4.47
N PHE A 65 -6.01 4.49 5.23
CA PHE A 65 -5.94 5.89 4.84
C PHE A 65 -4.51 6.39 4.97
N GLY A 66 -4.10 7.30 4.10
CA GLY A 66 -2.75 7.83 4.13
C GLY A 66 -2.45 8.80 3.00
N VAL A 67 -1.24 9.32 3.03
CA VAL A 67 -0.77 10.38 2.15
C VAL A 67 0.43 9.90 1.34
N THR A 68 0.44 10.23 0.05
CA THR A 68 1.59 10.14 -0.83
C THR A 68 2.18 11.52 -1.05
N CYS A 69 3.42 11.71 -0.67
CA CYS A 69 4.08 13.00 -0.66
C CYS A 69 5.59 12.85 -0.90
N MET A 70 6.31 13.97 -0.99
CA MET A 70 7.75 13.95 -0.94
C MET A 70 8.22 13.63 0.48
N ALA A 71 9.22 12.76 0.65
CA ALA A 71 9.69 12.39 1.99
C ALA A 71 10.11 13.61 2.83
N LYS A 72 10.69 14.65 2.19
CA LYS A 72 11.04 15.93 2.82
C LYS A 72 9.85 16.66 3.48
N GLU A 73 8.63 16.44 3.00
CA GLU A 73 7.43 17.09 3.51
C GLU A 73 6.99 16.49 4.85
N LEU A 74 7.40 15.24 5.13
CA LEU A 74 7.14 14.57 6.40
C LEU A 74 8.25 14.78 7.43
N ILE A 75 9.53 14.70 7.02
CA ILE A 75 10.65 14.87 7.95
C ILE A 75 10.92 16.35 8.33
N GLY A 76 10.30 17.28 7.62
CA GLY A 76 10.55 18.71 7.79
C GLY A 76 11.98 19.13 7.40
N SER A 77 12.41 20.29 7.90
CA SER A 77 13.74 20.87 7.70
C SER A 77 14.73 20.49 8.82
N GLU A 78 14.42 19.47 9.61
CA GLU A 78 15.32 19.00 10.65
C GLU A 78 16.55 18.32 10.04
N ARG A 79 17.73 18.85 10.39
CA ARG A 79 19.02 18.45 9.81
C ARG A 79 19.35 16.95 10.02
N GLY A 80 18.75 16.30 11.01
CA GLY A 80 19.00 14.89 11.32
C GLY A 80 18.51 13.94 10.22
N TYR A 81 17.38 14.24 9.58
CA TYR A 81 16.70 13.32 8.68
C TYR A 81 16.75 13.72 7.21
N GLU A 82 17.38 14.86 6.85
CA GLU A 82 17.49 15.32 5.46
C GLU A 82 18.03 14.24 4.50
N HIS A 83 18.91 13.39 5.00
CA HIS A 83 19.50 12.28 4.26
C HIS A 83 18.47 11.21 3.85
N MET A 84 17.31 11.14 4.51
CA MET A 84 16.18 10.27 4.17
C MET A 84 15.28 10.85 3.06
N ALA A 85 15.43 12.14 2.72
CA ALA A 85 14.66 12.76 1.64
C ALA A 85 15.24 12.54 0.24
N LYS A 86 16.43 11.94 0.12
CA LYS A 86 17.13 11.74 -1.15
C LYS A 86 17.66 10.32 -1.29
N ASP A 87 17.75 9.83 -2.52
CA ASP A 87 18.43 8.57 -2.81
C ASP A 87 19.95 8.71 -2.86
N GLY A 88 20.66 7.59 -3.05
CA GLY A 88 22.12 7.58 -3.15
C GLY A 88 22.68 8.47 -4.28
N GLY A 89 21.86 8.80 -5.29
CA GLY A 89 22.19 9.74 -6.36
C GLY A 89 21.72 11.18 -6.09
N GLY A 90 21.21 11.48 -4.89
CA GLY A 90 20.73 12.80 -4.51
C GLY A 90 19.34 13.15 -5.03
N ARG A 91 18.62 12.21 -5.67
CA ARG A 91 17.29 12.47 -6.23
C ARG A 91 16.24 12.50 -5.11
N PRO A 92 15.28 13.43 -5.13
CA PRO A 92 14.22 13.48 -4.14
C PRO A 92 13.41 12.18 -4.08
N LEU A 93 13.12 11.73 -2.86
CA LEU A 93 12.30 10.57 -2.58
C LEU A 93 10.85 10.97 -2.32
N HIS A 94 9.94 10.11 -2.75
CA HIS A 94 8.52 10.17 -2.40
C HIS A 94 8.13 8.87 -1.70
N ILE A 95 7.12 8.98 -0.86
CA ILE A 95 6.71 7.97 0.09
C ILE A 95 5.20 8.05 0.27
N PHE A 96 4.62 6.88 0.56
CA PHE A 96 3.31 6.75 1.13
C PHE A 96 3.45 6.40 2.62
N VAL A 97 2.81 7.18 3.48
CA VAL A 97 2.67 6.92 4.91
C VAL A 97 1.19 6.90 5.24
N GLY A 98 0.75 5.88 5.96
CA GLY A 98 -0.65 5.67 6.26
C GLY A 98 -0.88 4.83 7.50
N TYR A 99 -2.15 4.73 7.85
CA TYR A 99 -2.65 3.89 8.93
C TYR A 99 -3.66 2.87 8.39
N VAL A 100 -3.70 1.71 9.04
CA VAL A 100 -4.59 0.60 8.71
C VAL A 100 -5.45 0.28 9.91
N ALA A 101 -6.76 0.16 9.71
CA ALA A 101 -7.69 -0.40 10.69
C ALA A 101 -8.25 -1.75 10.21
N GLN A 102 -8.57 -2.61 11.17
CA GLN A 102 -9.34 -3.83 10.91
C GLN A 102 -10.84 -3.53 10.92
N ILE A 103 -11.54 -3.97 9.89
CA ILE A 103 -12.99 -3.85 9.76
C ILE A 103 -13.62 -4.94 10.62
N ASN A 104 -13.99 -4.55 11.83
CA ASN A 104 -14.67 -5.40 12.80
C ASN A 104 -15.84 -4.62 13.44
N ARG A 105 -16.49 -5.17 14.47
CA ARG A 105 -17.62 -4.53 15.14
C ARG A 105 -17.32 -3.16 15.75
N TYR A 106 -16.05 -2.86 16.04
CA TYR A 106 -15.58 -1.61 16.64
C TYR A 106 -15.08 -0.59 15.63
N PHE A 107 -14.93 -0.96 14.34
CA PHE A 107 -14.49 -0.05 13.30
C PHE A 107 -15.39 1.18 13.20
N ASN A 108 -14.79 2.37 13.35
CA ASN A 108 -15.47 3.64 13.29
C ASN A 108 -14.81 4.55 12.24
N PRO A 109 -15.45 4.73 11.06
CA PRO A 109 -14.89 5.56 9.99
C PRO A 109 -14.76 7.04 10.38
N LEU A 110 -15.46 7.50 11.43
CA LEU A 110 -15.39 8.89 11.89
C LEU A 110 -14.01 9.26 12.46
N LYS A 111 -13.21 8.28 12.89
CA LYS A 111 -11.82 8.54 13.33
C LYS A 111 -10.88 8.93 12.18
N ILE A 112 -11.32 8.83 10.93
CA ILE A 112 -10.56 9.17 9.73
C ILE A 112 -10.86 10.62 9.27
N LEU A 113 -11.89 11.26 9.83
CA LEU A 113 -12.33 12.60 9.45
C LEU A 113 -11.45 13.76 9.97
N PRO A 114 -10.91 13.73 11.21
CA PRO A 114 -10.33 14.92 11.77
C PRO A 114 -8.96 15.31 11.18
N ASP A 115 -8.32 14.37 10.46
CA ASP A 115 -6.96 14.52 9.94
C ASP A 115 -6.95 14.69 8.41
N LEU A 116 -8.05 15.18 7.83
CA LEU A 116 -8.14 15.42 6.40
C LEU A 116 -7.08 16.45 5.97
N GLU A 117 -6.21 16.02 5.08
CA GLU A 117 -5.18 16.85 4.46
C GLU A 117 -4.15 17.49 5.41
N ASP A 118 -4.13 17.08 6.68
CA ASP A 118 -3.11 17.48 7.63
C ASP A 118 -1.89 16.56 7.55
N ILE A 119 -0.87 17.01 6.83
CA ILE A 119 0.38 16.24 6.70
C ILE A 119 1.14 16.12 8.02
N GLU A 120 0.91 17.03 8.99
CA GLU A 120 1.55 16.99 10.31
C GLU A 120 1.13 15.75 11.08
N PHE A 121 -0.08 15.25 10.88
CA PHE A 121 -0.58 14.01 11.49
C PHE A 121 0.27 12.76 11.12
N PHE A 122 0.95 12.80 9.97
CA PHE A 122 1.83 11.71 9.52
C PHE A 122 3.28 11.91 9.93
N LYS A 123 3.59 13.03 10.61
CA LYS A 123 4.92 13.28 11.16
C LYS A 123 5.04 12.59 12.51
N SER A 124 5.72 11.45 12.53
CA SER A 124 6.04 10.73 13.76
C SER A 124 7.54 10.52 13.84
N GLU A 125 8.19 11.19 14.79
CA GLU A 125 9.62 11.01 15.05
C GLU A 125 9.94 9.53 15.31
N ASP A 126 9.18 8.86 16.18
CA ASP A 126 9.35 7.44 16.49
C ASP A 126 9.25 6.55 15.23
N LEU A 127 8.31 6.85 14.33
CA LEU A 127 8.19 6.15 13.06
C LEU A 127 9.43 6.38 12.20
N PHE A 128 9.90 7.61 12.03
CA PHE A 128 11.08 7.88 11.21
C PHE A 128 12.36 7.30 11.81
N THR A 129 12.57 7.39 13.12
CA THR A 129 13.70 6.78 13.82
C THR A 129 13.68 5.25 13.67
N SER A 130 12.52 4.61 13.81
CA SER A 130 12.41 3.15 13.62
C SER A 130 12.68 2.71 12.18
N LEU A 131 12.29 3.53 11.20
CA LEU A 131 12.47 3.26 9.78
C LEU A 131 13.86 3.64 9.23
N GLU A 132 14.63 4.47 9.94
CA GLU A 132 15.95 4.95 9.50
C GLU A 132 16.86 3.78 9.05
N LYS A 133 16.93 2.73 9.87
CA LYS A 133 17.72 1.52 9.56
C LYS A 133 17.27 0.85 8.26
N SER A 134 15.96 0.86 8.00
CA SER A 134 15.37 0.28 6.79
C SER A 134 15.60 1.18 5.57
N TRP A 135 15.79 2.48 5.74
CA TRP A 135 16.03 3.43 4.65
C TRP A 135 17.41 3.31 3.99
N HIS A 136 18.42 2.85 4.75
CA HIS A 136 19.81 2.72 4.29
C HIS A 136 20.15 1.36 3.68
N LEU A 137 19.23 0.40 3.69
CA LEU A 137 19.50 -0.94 3.16
C LEU A 137 19.52 -0.97 1.63
N LYS A 138 20.46 -1.75 1.08
CA LYS A 138 20.55 -2.06 -0.36
C LYS A 138 19.64 -3.20 -0.77
N ASP A 139 19.25 -3.26 -2.04
CA ASP A 139 18.36 -4.30 -2.60
C ASP A 139 18.72 -5.73 -2.17
N TYR A 140 19.99 -6.12 -2.24
CA TYR A 140 20.43 -7.47 -1.87
C TYR A 140 20.37 -7.76 -0.36
N GLN A 141 20.50 -6.72 0.48
CA GLN A 141 20.34 -6.84 1.94
C GLN A 141 18.87 -6.95 2.32
N ILE A 142 17.99 -6.46 1.44
CA ILE A 142 16.55 -6.42 1.61
C ILE A 142 15.90 -7.74 1.19
N ILE A 143 16.37 -8.38 0.11
CA ILE A 143 15.79 -9.64 -0.41
C ILE A 143 15.68 -10.73 0.67
N ASN A 144 16.59 -10.74 1.63
CA ASN A 144 16.61 -11.72 2.72
C ASN A 144 16.07 -11.19 4.06
N ARG A 145 15.63 -9.92 4.14
CA ARG A 145 15.12 -9.30 5.36
C ARG A 145 13.59 -9.34 5.37
N ASN A 146 13.02 -9.65 6.53
CA ASN A 146 11.58 -9.52 6.76
C ASN A 146 11.19 -8.03 6.82
N ILE A 147 10.08 -7.67 6.17
CA ILE A 147 9.47 -6.34 6.27
C ILE A 147 9.12 -6.07 7.75
N ASP A 148 9.36 -4.85 8.22
CA ASP A 148 9.06 -4.51 9.61
C ASP A 148 7.53 -4.58 9.83
N LYS A 149 7.13 -5.42 10.79
CA LYS A 149 5.73 -5.66 11.13
C LYS A 149 5.33 -4.81 12.32
N TYR A 150 4.22 -4.10 12.18
CA TYR A 150 3.66 -3.24 13.22
C TYR A 150 2.36 -3.84 13.74
N PRO A 151 2.19 -3.97 15.07
CA PRO A 151 0.95 -4.48 15.64
C PRO A 151 -0.13 -3.38 15.67
N TYR A 152 -1.40 -3.80 15.70
CA TYR A 152 -2.53 -2.91 15.91
C TYR A 152 -2.61 -2.42 17.37
N LYS A 153 -1.87 -1.37 17.69
CA LYS A 153 -1.81 -0.78 19.05
C LYS A 153 -1.98 0.73 19.06
N LEU A 154 -2.02 1.37 17.90
CA LEU A 154 -2.16 2.82 17.81
C LEU A 154 -3.61 3.21 18.04
N GLU A 155 -3.82 4.14 18.96
CA GLU A 155 -5.10 4.81 19.14
C GLU A 155 -4.97 6.17 18.49
N LEU A 156 -5.69 6.39 17.39
CA LEU A 156 -5.81 7.73 16.83
C LEU A 156 -6.61 8.55 17.85
N THR A 157 -5.96 9.55 18.43
CA THR A 157 -6.59 10.47 19.39
C THR A 157 -7.80 11.10 18.73
N GLU A 158 -8.94 11.03 19.43
CA GLU A 158 -10.14 11.76 19.05
C GLU A 158 -9.79 13.25 19.15
N SER A 159 -9.60 13.94 18.03
CA SER A 159 -9.52 15.39 18.11
C SER A 159 -10.90 15.87 18.58
N ILE A 160 -10.89 16.42 19.80
CA ILE A 160 -12.07 16.92 20.49
C ILE A 160 -12.46 18.22 19.79
N GLY A 161 -13.49 18.16 18.95
CA GLY A 161 -14.04 19.33 18.29
C GLY A 161 -15.14 18.98 17.29
N HIS A 162 -16.37 18.80 17.79
CA HIS A 162 -17.60 18.68 16.99
C HIS A 162 -17.66 17.52 15.98
N ILE A 163 -17.72 16.28 16.48
CA ILE A 163 -18.56 15.26 15.82
C ILE A 163 -20.02 15.61 16.18
N ASP A 164 -20.49 16.78 15.74
CA ASP A 164 -21.93 17.04 15.71
C ASP A 164 -22.53 15.95 14.84
N VAL A 165 -23.49 15.22 15.41
CA VAL A 165 -24.17 14.05 14.85
C VAL A 165 -24.21 14.13 13.33
N PHE A 166 -23.24 13.49 12.67
CA PHE A 166 -23.11 13.59 11.23
C PHE A 166 -24.43 13.15 10.63
N ASN A 167 -25.03 14.01 9.82
CA ASN A 167 -26.18 13.59 9.04
C ASN A 167 -25.71 12.41 8.18
N LYS A 168 -26.30 11.22 8.40
CA LYS A 168 -26.02 10.01 7.63
C LYS A 168 -26.40 10.15 6.16
N PHE A 169 -27.12 11.21 5.82
CA PHE A 169 -27.46 11.56 4.45
C PHE A 169 -26.20 11.93 3.65
N ILE A 170 -26.02 11.21 2.54
CA ILE A 170 -25.05 11.56 1.50
C ILE A 170 -25.81 12.35 0.42
N PRO A 171 -25.35 13.56 0.04
CA PRO A 171 -25.96 14.32 -1.03
C PRO A 171 -26.02 13.53 -2.35
N PRO A 172 -27.12 13.58 -3.13
CA PRO A 172 -27.28 12.76 -4.34
C PRO A 172 -26.18 12.96 -5.37
N ASN A 173 -25.65 14.18 -5.48
CA ASN A 173 -24.62 14.54 -6.46
C ASN A 173 -23.19 14.16 -6.01
N PHE A 174 -23.03 13.54 -4.83
CA PHE A 174 -21.76 13.14 -4.25
C PHE A 174 -21.81 11.73 -3.67
N ILE A 175 -22.66 10.86 -4.23
CA ILE A 175 -22.70 9.45 -3.85
C ILE A 175 -21.40 8.79 -4.34
N PRO A 176 -20.56 8.26 -3.44
CA PRO A 176 -19.35 7.56 -3.85
C PRO A 176 -19.67 6.28 -4.65
N CYS A 177 -18.82 5.96 -5.62
CA CYS A 177 -18.89 4.69 -6.34
C CYS A 177 -18.17 3.59 -5.57
N SER A 178 -18.84 2.45 -5.37
CA SER A 178 -18.16 1.23 -4.93
C SER A 178 -17.33 0.61 -6.06
N GLU A 179 -16.36 -0.23 -5.73
CA GLU A 179 -15.52 -0.87 -6.75
C GLU A 179 -16.29 -1.84 -7.67
N GLY A 180 -17.50 -2.26 -7.27
CA GLY A 180 -18.34 -3.19 -8.02
C GLY A 180 -19.17 -2.54 -9.13
N GLU A 181 -19.32 -1.22 -9.13
CA GLU A 181 -20.27 -0.50 -10.00
C GLU A 181 -19.76 -0.28 -11.44
N ASN A 182 -18.50 -0.61 -11.74
CA ASN A 182 -17.86 -0.33 -13.03
C ASN A 182 -18.02 1.14 -13.46
N GLN A 183 -17.99 2.04 -12.48
CA GLN A 183 -18.06 3.48 -12.62
C GLN A 183 -17.03 4.10 -11.69
N ALA A 184 -16.59 5.31 -12.03
CA ALA A 184 -15.81 6.14 -11.13
C ALA A 184 -16.50 7.49 -10.95
N PHE A 185 -16.51 7.98 -9.71
CA PHE A 185 -16.94 9.33 -9.38
C PHE A 185 -15.74 10.27 -9.43
N ILE A 186 -15.84 11.35 -10.20
CA ILE A 186 -14.79 12.35 -10.34
C ILE A 186 -15.35 13.73 -10.01
N CYS A 187 -14.64 14.52 -9.20
CA CYS A 187 -14.92 15.92 -8.98
C CYS A 187 -13.67 16.81 -9.18
N PRO A 188 -13.85 18.12 -9.40
CA PRO A 188 -12.75 19.07 -9.46
C PRO A 188 -11.92 19.08 -8.17
N ASP A 189 -10.60 19.18 -8.29
CA ASP A 189 -9.69 19.24 -7.15
C ASP A 189 -9.66 20.63 -6.51
N ASN A 190 -10.55 20.84 -5.54
CA ASN A 190 -10.57 22.01 -4.66
C ASN A 190 -10.92 21.59 -3.23
N LEU A 191 -10.67 22.46 -2.26
CA LEU A 191 -10.83 22.17 -0.83
C LEU A 191 -12.23 21.65 -0.48
N GLU A 192 -13.27 22.28 -1.01
CA GLU A 192 -14.67 21.92 -0.72
C GLU A 192 -15.01 20.51 -1.26
N ASN A 193 -14.60 20.21 -2.49
CA ASN A 193 -14.85 18.91 -3.11
C ASN A 193 -14.05 17.79 -2.44
N ARG A 194 -12.80 18.06 -2.04
CA ARG A 194 -11.95 17.15 -1.27
C ARG A 194 -12.61 16.77 0.05
N GLN A 195 -13.04 17.77 0.82
CA GLN A 195 -13.77 17.60 2.08
C GLN A 195 -15.05 16.79 1.89
N LYS A 196 -15.93 17.23 0.99
CA LYS A 196 -17.22 16.54 0.74
C LYS A 196 -17.03 15.10 0.31
N LEU A 197 -16.10 14.83 -0.61
CA LEU A 197 -15.89 13.48 -1.11
C LEU A 197 -15.30 12.56 -0.03
N TRP A 198 -14.34 13.04 0.75
CA TRP A 198 -13.78 12.29 1.88
C TRP A 198 -14.83 11.95 2.92
N GLU A 199 -15.60 12.95 3.37
CA GLU A 199 -16.69 12.76 4.32
C GLU A 199 -17.73 11.77 3.81
N ASN A 200 -18.14 11.90 2.55
CA ASN A 200 -19.15 11.02 1.98
C ASN A 200 -18.63 9.59 1.81
N CYS A 201 -17.35 9.39 1.51
CA CYS A 201 -16.73 8.07 1.53
C CYS A 201 -16.73 7.47 2.95
N CYS A 202 -16.43 8.27 3.98
CA CYS A 202 -16.50 7.83 5.37
C CYS A 202 -17.93 7.48 5.79
N LYS A 203 -18.93 8.31 5.43
CA LYS A 203 -20.36 8.02 5.63
C LYS A 203 -20.80 6.75 4.91
N PHE A 204 -20.26 6.49 3.71
CA PHE A 204 -20.51 5.25 2.97
C PHE A 204 -19.94 4.02 3.69
N PHE A 205 -19.10 4.16 4.73
CA PHE A 205 -18.62 3.00 5.47
C PHE A 205 -19.58 2.54 6.58
N ASP A 206 -20.61 3.31 6.87
CA ASP A 206 -21.68 2.90 7.78
C ASP A 206 -22.56 1.79 7.17
N ALA A 207 -23.34 1.13 8.03
CA ALA A 207 -24.33 0.15 7.59
C ALA A 207 -25.33 0.77 6.61
N PRO A 208 -25.71 0.07 5.52
CA PRO A 208 -25.43 -1.34 5.19
C PRO A 208 -24.13 -1.59 4.41
N HIS A 209 -23.36 -0.56 4.06
CA HIS A 209 -22.25 -0.63 3.11
C HIS A 209 -20.88 -0.93 3.78
N LYS A 210 -20.90 -1.31 5.06
CA LYS A 210 -19.69 -1.60 5.87
C LYS A 210 -18.72 -2.58 5.23
N TYR A 211 -19.20 -3.56 4.45
CA TYR A 211 -18.36 -4.57 3.82
C TYR A 211 -18.14 -4.35 2.31
N ILE A 212 -18.67 -3.25 1.76
CA ILE A 212 -18.54 -2.93 0.34
C ILE A 212 -17.18 -2.26 0.08
N PRO A 213 -16.34 -2.81 -0.82
CA PRO A 213 -15.08 -2.18 -1.18
C PRO A 213 -15.28 -0.81 -1.83
N LEU A 214 -14.41 0.12 -1.46
CA LEU A 214 -14.39 1.48 -1.96
C LEU A 214 -12.95 1.98 -1.98
N SER A 215 -12.63 2.80 -2.97
CA SER A 215 -11.34 3.47 -3.05
C SER A 215 -11.49 4.92 -3.48
N LEU A 216 -10.70 5.78 -2.85
CA LEU A 216 -10.68 7.22 -3.01
C LEU A 216 -9.22 7.68 -3.17
N CYS A 217 -8.98 8.60 -4.11
CA CYS A 217 -7.75 9.37 -4.20
C CYS A 217 -8.03 10.85 -4.44
N LEU A 218 -7.55 11.71 -3.56
CA LEU A 218 -7.60 13.16 -3.71
C LEU A 218 -6.31 13.68 -4.34
N GLY A 219 -6.43 14.64 -5.26
CA GLY A 219 -5.30 15.33 -5.89
C GLY A 219 -4.70 14.59 -7.09
N LEU A 220 -5.50 13.85 -7.86
CA LEU A 220 -4.99 13.22 -9.08
C LEU A 220 -4.77 14.25 -10.20
N PRO A 221 -3.68 14.14 -10.99
CA PRO A 221 -3.39 15.10 -12.04
C PRO A 221 -4.44 15.21 -13.15
N GLN A 222 -5.02 14.08 -13.59
CA GLN A 222 -5.90 14.04 -14.76
C GLN A 222 -7.01 13.00 -14.62
N ASN A 223 -8.13 13.20 -15.31
CA ASN A 223 -9.25 12.23 -15.35
C ASN A 223 -8.83 10.87 -15.88
N LYS A 224 -7.89 10.84 -16.83
CA LYS A 224 -7.34 9.59 -17.39
C LYS A 224 -6.70 8.71 -16.32
N ASP A 225 -6.11 9.32 -15.28
CA ASP A 225 -5.46 8.60 -14.18
C ASP A 225 -6.49 7.85 -13.31
N VAL A 226 -7.74 8.31 -13.29
CA VAL A 226 -8.86 7.60 -12.66
C VAL A 226 -9.30 6.43 -13.53
N LEU A 227 -9.44 6.64 -14.84
CA LEU A 227 -9.92 5.62 -15.78
C LEU A 227 -8.97 4.43 -15.92
N GLU A 228 -7.66 4.70 -15.87
CA GLU A 228 -6.61 3.68 -15.97
C GLU A 228 -6.11 3.21 -14.60
N GLY A 229 -6.54 3.92 -13.54
CA GLY A 229 -6.09 3.70 -12.17
C GLY A 229 -6.99 2.78 -11.36
N PRO A 230 -6.64 2.59 -10.07
CA PRO A 230 -7.34 1.67 -9.20
C PRO A 230 -8.53 2.29 -8.45
N PHE A 231 -8.70 3.61 -8.51
CA PHE A 231 -9.63 4.36 -7.65
C PHE A 231 -11.01 4.50 -8.28
N SER A 232 -12.07 4.18 -7.52
CA SER A 232 -13.46 4.41 -7.93
C SER A 232 -13.97 5.81 -7.59
N ASN A 233 -13.25 6.57 -6.77
CA ASN A 233 -13.58 7.94 -6.41
C ASN A 233 -12.32 8.79 -6.48
N ALA A 234 -12.40 10.00 -7.06
CA ALA A 234 -11.25 10.88 -7.08
C ALA A 234 -11.60 12.35 -7.24
N THR A 235 -10.70 13.21 -6.77
CA THR A 235 -10.60 14.58 -7.25
C THR A 235 -9.49 14.71 -8.28
N THR A 236 -9.69 15.54 -9.31
CA THR A 236 -8.65 15.79 -10.31
C THR A 236 -8.50 17.27 -10.66
N TYR A 237 -7.26 17.69 -10.95
CA TYR A 237 -6.96 19.08 -11.30
C TYR A 237 -7.51 19.51 -12.67
N LYS A 238 -7.81 18.56 -13.56
CA LYS A 238 -8.31 18.82 -14.92
C LYS A 238 -9.82 18.56 -15.09
N SER A 239 -10.54 18.26 -14.02
CA SER A 239 -12.01 18.17 -14.11
C SER A 239 -12.62 19.53 -13.80
N ASP A 240 -13.49 19.99 -14.69
CA ASP A 240 -14.26 21.22 -14.49
C ASP A 240 -15.63 20.94 -13.86
N VAL A 241 -16.06 19.68 -13.85
CA VAL A 241 -17.38 19.26 -13.36
C VAL A 241 -17.31 17.99 -12.53
N THR A 242 -18.29 17.84 -11.64
CA THR A 242 -18.56 16.61 -10.90
C THR A 242 -19.36 15.65 -11.76
N GLN A 243 -18.90 14.40 -11.91
CA GLN A 243 -19.54 13.44 -12.79
C GLN A 243 -19.23 11.98 -12.41
N HIS A 244 -20.16 11.09 -12.73
CA HIS A 244 -19.93 9.65 -12.78
C HIS A 244 -19.50 9.26 -14.19
N ILE A 245 -18.34 8.62 -14.31
CA ILE A 245 -17.80 8.15 -15.59
C ILE A 245 -17.84 6.64 -15.60
N LYS A 246 -18.40 6.06 -16.66
CA LYS A 246 -18.36 4.62 -16.87
C LYS A 246 -16.94 4.17 -17.16
N LEU A 247 -16.45 3.21 -16.38
CA LEU A 247 -15.16 2.61 -16.64
C LEU A 247 -15.28 1.70 -17.86
N SER A 248 -14.43 1.91 -18.86
CA SER A 248 -14.24 0.90 -19.90
C SER A 248 -13.76 -0.37 -19.18
N LYS A 249 -14.42 -1.51 -19.42
CA LYS A 249 -13.95 -2.78 -18.86
C LYS A 249 -12.48 -2.90 -19.23
N LEU A 250 -11.57 -2.77 -18.26
CA LEU A 250 -10.16 -3.03 -18.48
C LEU A 250 -10.09 -4.43 -19.12
N PRO A 251 -9.43 -4.59 -20.29
CA PRO A 251 -9.14 -5.93 -20.77
C PRO A 251 -8.42 -6.62 -19.61
N LYS A 252 -8.85 -7.85 -19.26
CA LYS A 252 -8.20 -8.69 -18.24
C LYS A 252 -6.69 -8.68 -18.52
N ARG A 253 -5.96 -7.79 -17.86
CA ARG A 253 -4.50 -7.75 -17.92
C ARG A 253 -4.08 -8.96 -17.12
N ASN A 254 -3.67 -10.01 -17.80
CA ASN A 254 -2.85 -11.06 -17.19
C ASN A 254 -1.75 -10.34 -16.41
N SER A 255 -1.81 -10.42 -15.08
CA SER A 255 -0.84 -9.84 -14.16
C SER A 255 0.48 -10.60 -14.28
N LYS A 256 1.15 -10.47 -15.42
CA LYS A 256 2.61 -10.55 -15.46
C LYS A 256 3.12 -9.17 -15.09
N VAL A 257 3.21 -8.92 -13.78
CA VAL A 257 4.20 -7.99 -13.26
C VAL A 257 5.54 -8.50 -13.78
N LYS A 258 6.11 -7.84 -14.80
CA LYS A 258 7.54 -8.00 -15.07
C LYS A 258 8.24 -7.38 -13.87
N ASN A 259 8.88 -8.22 -13.07
CA ASN A 259 9.97 -7.77 -12.22
C ASN A 259 11.05 -7.20 -13.15
N ASP A 260 11.10 -5.89 -13.33
CA ASP A 260 12.26 -5.21 -13.91
C ASP A 260 13.38 -5.12 -12.85
N SER A 261 13.75 -6.25 -12.25
CA SER A 261 14.92 -6.40 -11.38
C SER A 261 16.08 -7.14 -12.05
N SER A 262 16.05 -7.31 -13.37
CA SER A 262 17.11 -7.97 -14.12
C SER A 262 17.53 -7.14 -15.34
N ASN A 263 18.12 -5.98 -15.09
CA ASN A 263 19.06 -5.36 -16.03
C ASN A 263 20.34 -5.05 -15.25
N ILE A 264 21.08 -6.11 -14.90
CA ILE A 264 22.50 -6.01 -14.57
C ILE A 264 23.24 -6.13 -15.91
N PRO A 265 24.11 -5.18 -16.29
CA PRO A 265 24.91 -5.34 -17.50
C PRO A 265 25.84 -6.53 -17.31
N GLU A 266 25.70 -7.55 -18.17
CA GLU A 266 26.62 -8.67 -18.26
C GLU A 266 28.02 -8.14 -18.58
N ILE A 267 28.91 -8.23 -17.58
CA ILE A 267 30.34 -8.10 -17.80
C ILE A 267 30.75 -9.27 -18.69
N TYR A 268 31.22 -8.93 -19.88
CA TYR A 268 31.91 -9.82 -20.80
C TYR A 268 32.98 -10.63 -20.04
N ASN A 269 32.85 -11.96 -20.03
CA ASN A 269 34.02 -12.83 -19.98
C ASN A 269 33.76 -14.12 -20.76
N ARG A 270 34.52 -14.25 -21.85
CA ARG A 270 34.61 -15.44 -22.69
C ARG A 270 35.39 -16.54 -21.96
N ASN A 271 34.93 -17.77 -22.22
CA ASN A 271 35.65 -19.04 -22.20
C ASN A 271 35.95 -19.68 -20.82
N ALA A 272 35.22 -20.77 -20.51
CA ALA A 272 35.81 -22.10 -20.31
C ALA A 272 34.74 -23.20 -20.13
N SER A 273 34.67 -24.10 -21.11
CA SER A 273 34.62 -25.56 -20.98
C SER A 273 33.58 -26.26 -20.06
N LYS A 274 32.61 -26.91 -20.72
CA LYS A 274 31.98 -28.22 -20.44
C LYS A 274 32.46 -29.00 -19.19
N SER A 275 31.53 -29.32 -18.28
CA SER A 275 31.40 -30.64 -17.59
C SER A 275 30.37 -30.71 -16.43
N ASN A 276 29.62 -29.65 -16.09
CA ASN A 276 28.83 -29.64 -14.84
C ASN A 276 27.34 -30.02 -14.93
N SER A 277 26.81 -30.52 -16.06
CA SER A 277 25.35 -30.70 -16.21
C SER A 277 24.79 -32.00 -15.63
N LEU A 278 25.59 -33.06 -15.45
CA LEU A 278 25.10 -34.33 -14.89
C LEU A 278 25.12 -34.31 -13.36
N GLU A 279 26.15 -33.72 -12.76
CA GLU A 279 26.36 -33.67 -11.31
C GLU A 279 25.35 -32.74 -10.61
N THR A 280 24.94 -31.65 -11.28
CA THR A 280 23.88 -30.75 -10.79
C THR A 280 22.48 -31.35 -10.90
N LEU A 281 22.26 -32.26 -11.85
CA LEU A 281 20.98 -32.96 -12.02
C LEU A 281 20.80 -34.07 -10.98
N ILE A 282 21.88 -34.81 -10.67
CA ILE A 282 21.90 -35.82 -9.60
C ILE A 282 21.76 -35.16 -8.22
N LYS A 283 22.44 -34.02 -7.98
CA LYS A 283 22.25 -33.23 -6.73
C LYS A 283 20.84 -32.67 -6.59
N ARG A 284 20.16 -32.27 -7.67
CA ARG A 284 18.76 -31.80 -7.63
C ARG A 284 17.75 -32.92 -7.38
N LEU A 285 17.98 -34.12 -7.90
CA LEU A 285 17.12 -35.28 -7.65
C LEU A 285 17.27 -35.82 -6.21
N LEU A 286 18.48 -35.78 -5.65
CA LEU A 286 18.72 -36.18 -4.25
C LEU A 286 18.15 -35.17 -3.24
N HIS A 287 17.99 -33.89 -3.61
CA HIS A 287 17.47 -32.86 -2.71
C HIS A 287 15.93 -32.73 -2.70
N SER A 288 15.22 -33.35 -3.65
CA SER A 288 13.75 -33.31 -3.72
C SER A 288 13.04 -34.41 -2.93
N ILE A 289 13.79 -35.34 -2.33
CA ILE A 289 13.24 -36.34 -1.40
C ILE A 289 13.36 -35.75 0.01
N SER A 290 12.25 -35.22 0.54
CA SER A 290 12.25 -34.67 1.88
C SER A 290 12.53 -35.79 2.90
N TRP A 291 13.60 -35.62 3.68
CA TRP A 291 13.99 -36.56 4.75
C TRP A 291 12.82 -36.82 5.74
N ARG A 292 11.90 -35.87 5.87
CA ARG A 292 10.66 -36.00 6.66
C ARG A 292 9.70 -37.08 6.13
N ARG A 293 9.65 -37.32 4.81
CA ARG A 293 8.83 -38.38 4.22
C ARG A 293 9.46 -39.76 4.38
N VAL A 294 10.78 -39.87 4.30
CA VAL A 294 11.51 -41.14 4.50
C VAL A 294 11.46 -41.57 5.98
N VAL A 295 11.63 -40.63 6.92
CA VAL A 295 11.50 -40.90 8.36
C VAL A 295 10.04 -41.24 8.73
N GLY A 296 9.06 -40.56 8.13
CA GLY A 296 7.64 -40.86 8.34
C GLY A 296 7.24 -42.25 7.86
N ILE A 297 7.71 -42.68 6.67
CA ILE A 297 7.42 -44.01 6.12
C ILE A 297 8.13 -45.11 6.92
N SER A 298 9.35 -44.85 7.40
CA SER A 298 10.09 -45.81 8.24
C SER A 298 9.44 -46.00 9.62
N PHE A 299 8.87 -44.92 10.19
CA PHE A 299 8.16 -44.99 11.47
C PHE A 299 6.83 -45.76 11.34
N ILE A 300 6.09 -45.55 10.24
CA ILE A 300 4.84 -46.28 9.96
C ILE A 300 5.10 -47.78 9.76
N LEU A 301 6.18 -48.14 9.04
CA LEU A 301 6.55 -49.55 8.85
C LEU A 301 7.03 -50.22 10.15
N ALA A 302 7.74 -49.49 11.02
CA ALA A 302 8.18 -50.01 12.32
C ALA A 302 7.00 -50.25 13.29
N VAL A 303 5.98 -49.38 13.27
CA VAL A 303 4.77 -49.57 14.10
C VAL A 303 3.94 -50.77 13.61
N ILE A 304 3.87 -51.01 12.30
CA ILE A 304 3.14 -52.16 11.75
C ILE A 304 3.82 -53.50 12.11
N PHE A 305 5.15 -53.52 12.19
CA PHE A 305 5.92 -54.71 12.57
C PHE A 305 5.92 -55.02 14.08
N LEU A 306 5.58 -54.04 14.93
CA LEU A 306 5.51 -54.22 16.39
C LEU A 306 4.11 -54.62 16.89
N TYR A 307 3.10 -54.58 16.00
CA TYR A 307 1.69 -54.93 16.30
C TYR A 307 1.16 -56.08 15.42
N SER A 308 2.04 -56.84 14.78
CA SER A 308 1.76 -58.13 14.13
C SER A 308 2.54 -59.23 14.86
#